data_AF-A0A0L9V1R3-F1
#
_entry.id   AF-A0A0L9V1R3-F1
#
_cell.length_a   1.000
_cell.length_b   1.000
_cell.length_c   1.000
_cell.angle_alpha   90.00
_cell.angle_beta   90.00
_cell.angle_gamma   90.00
#
_symmetry.space_group_name_H-M   'P 1'
#
loop_
_entity.id
_entity.type
_entity.pdbx_description
1 polymer ?
#
loop_
_entity_poly.entity_id
_entity_poly.type
_entity_poly.pdbx_seq_one_letter_code
_entity_poly.pdbx_strand_id
1 'polypeptide(L)'
;MMATFATELVVTITTKDMNMCFITVLLLQRLESQSLQIRSQVQSYLVSHREDFTRLFSLCNDAVSQTREVSDDVAAIIRLLSDRPTDVEVREVVSEMKVKKEELKVKELLGLVGTVVGLNKRLESVKESLRSGRFEFAVQGLKELKVSLRIDEKDDREPLVNWLISDDEKEELNFAPN
;
A
#
# COMPACT_ATOMS: atom_id res chain seq x y z
N MET A 1 -24.17 46.09 -96.69
CA MET A 1 -23.22 45.14 -96.11
C MET A 1 -23.05 45.34 -94.60
N MET A 2 -22.80 46.56 -94.11
CA MET A 2 -22.62 46.83 -92.66
C MET A 2 -23.85 46.55 -91.78
N ALA A 3 -25.07 46.83 -92.26
CA ALA A 3 -26.29 46.61 -91.48
C ALA A 3 -26.55 45.11 -91.19
N THR A 4 -26.25 44.23 -92.15
CA THR A 4 -26.42 42.77 -92.02
C THR A 4 -25.44 42.17 -91.01
N PHE A 5 -24.20 42.67 -90.97
CA PHE A 5 -23.19 42.24 -90.01
C PHE A 5 -23.55 42.66 -88.57
N ALA A 6 -24.07 43.87 -88.38
CA ALA A 6 -24.52 44.35 -87.08
C ALA A 6 -25.68 43.50 -86.52
N THR A 7 -26.63 43.10 -87.37
CA THR A 7 -27.75 42.23 -86.94
C THR A 7 -27.28 40.82 -86.57
N GLU A 8 -26.36 40.22 -87.32
CA GLU A 8 -25.82 38.89 -86.96
C GLU A 8 -25.01 38.92 -85.67
N LEU A 9 -24.24 39.99 -85.42
CA LEU A 9 -23.47 40.16 -84.19
C LEU A 9 -24.39 40.30 -82.96
N VAL A 10 -25.46 41.10 -83.07
CA VAL A 10 -26.44 41.27 -81.97
C VAL A 10 -27.18 39.97 -81.69
N VAL A 11 -27.60 39.23 -82.73
CA VAL A 11 -28.24 37.93 -82.56
C VAL A 11 -27.28 36.93 -81.91
N THR A 12 -26.00 36.92 -82.31
CA THR A 12 -25.01 36.02 -81.74
C THR A 12 -24.71 36.33 -80.27
N ILE A 13 -24.60 37.62 -79.91
CA ILE A 13 -24.37 38.07 -78.52
C ILE A 13 -25.59 37.71 -77.65
N THR A 14 -26.80 38.05 -78.10
CA THR A 14 -28.03 37.75 -77.36
C THR A 14 -28.26 36.24 -77.21
N THR A 15 -27.97 35.45 -78.25
CA THR A 15 -28.05 33.97 -78.17
C THR A 15 -27.01 33.41 -77.19
N LYS A 16 -25.80 33.99 -77.15
CA LYS A 16 -24.74 33.57 -76.22
C LYS A 16 -25.06 33.92 -74.77
N ASP A 17 -25.62 35.10 -74.52
CA ASP A 17 -26.10 35.52 -73.19
C ASP A 17 -27.28 34.65 -72.72
N MET A 18 -28.24 34.35 -73.61
CA MET A 18 -29.35 33.45 -73.29
C MET A 18 -28.84 32.03 -72.94
N ASN A 19 -27.83 31.52 -73.66
CA ASN A 19 -27.21 30.24 -73.34
C ASN A 19 -26.46 30.26 -72.00
N MET A 20 -25.76 31.35 -71.66
CA MET A 20 -25.08 31.49 -70.37
C MET A 20 -26.07 31.51 -69.21
N CYS A 21 -27.17 32.25 -69.35
CA CYS A 21 -28.27 32.25 -68.38
C CYS A 21 -28.88 30.86 -68.22
N PHE A 22 -29.14 30.16 -69.32
CA PHE A 22 -29.72 28.81 -69.29
C PHE A 22 -28.82 27.80 -68.58
N ILE A 23 -27.51 27.81 -68.85
CA ILE A 23 -26.54 26.94 -68.16
C ILE A 23 -26.50 27.26 -66.66
N THR A 24 -26.50 28.54 -66.29
CA THR A 24 -26.45 28.97 -64.88
C THR A 24 -27.69 28.51 -64.11
N VAL A 25 -28.87 28.62 -64.72
CA VAL A 25 -30.14 28.14 -64.12
C VAL A 25 -30.12 26.62 -63.93
N LEU A 26 -29.66 25.84 -64.91
CA LEU A 26 -29.56 24.39 -64.78
C LEU A 26 -28.57 23.96 -63.69
N LEU A 27 -27.45 24.65 -63.56
CA LEU A 27 -26.48 24.40 -62.50
C LEU A 27 -27.06 24.71 -61.11
N LEU A 28 -27.79 25.82 -60.98
CA LEU A 28 -28.50 26.18 -59.76
C LEU A 28 -29.51 25.10 -59.36
N GLN A 29 -30.37 24.68 -60.29
CA GLN A 29 -31.36 23.63 -60.03
C GLN A 29 -30.72 22.30 -59.64
N ARG A 30 -29.61 21.92 -60.30
CA ARG A 30 -28.88 20.69 -59.97
C ARG A 30 -28.27 20.76 -58.57
N LEU A 31 -27.67 21.91 -58.22
CA LEU A 31 -27.04 22.13 -56.92
C LEU A 31 -28.08 22.15 -55.79
N GLU A 32 -29.24 22.79 -56.02
CA GLU A 32 -30.37 22.77 -55.08
C GLU A 32 -30.92 21.36 -54.87
N SER A 33 -31.12 20.61 -55.96
CA SER A 33 -31.57 19.21 -55.89
C SER A 33 -30.59 18.34 -55.11
N GLN A 34 -29.28 18.47 -55.38
CA GLN A 34 -28.24 17.75 -54.64
C GLN A 34 -28.21 18.15 -53.16
N SER A 35 -28.32 19.44 -52.85
CA SER A 35 -28.40 19.92 -51.47
C SER A 35 -29.60 19.32 -50.72
N LEU A 36 -30.77 19.28 -51.36
CA LEU A 36 -31.97 18.65 -50.80
C LEU A 36 -31.78 17.14 -50.60
N GLN A 37 -31.19 16.43 -51.56
CA GLN A 37 -30.90 15.01 -51.44
C GLN A 37 -29.94 14.72 -50.27
N ILE A 38 -28.86 15.49 -50.16
CA ILE A 38 -27.89 15.36 -49.05
C ILE A 38 -28.60 15.60 -47.72
N ARG A 39 -29.39 16.67 -47.59
CA ARG A 39 -30.15 16.95 -46.36
C ARG A 39 -31.11 15.83 -45.99
N SER A 40 -31.86 15.32 -46.97
CA SER A 40 -32.78 14.20 -46.77
C SER A 40 -32.05 12.93 -46.33
N GLN A 41 -30.89 12.65 -46.92
CA GLN A 41 -30.09 11.48 -46.59
C GLN A 41 -29.51 11.58 -45.17
N VAL A 42 -28.96 12.75 -44.80
CA VAL A 42 -28.48 13.00 -43.43
C VAL A 42 -29.62 12.89 -42.43
N GLN A 43 -30.78 13.46 -42.72
CA GLN A 43 -31.94 13.35 -41.84
C GLN A 43 -32.39 11.90 -41.67
N SER A 44 -32.48 11.14 -42.77
CA SER A 44 -32.82 9.71 -42.72
C SER A 44 -31.78 8.91 -41.92
N TYR A 45 -30.49 9.24 -42.06
CA TYR A 45 -29.42 8.60 -41.31
C TYR A 45 -29.53 8.89 -39.81
N LEU A 46 -29.71 10.15 -39.42
CA LEU A 46 -29.87 10.55 -38.01
C LEU A 46 -31.10 9.93 -37.36
N VAL A 47 -32.21 9.84 -38.09
CA VAL A 47 -33.44 9.22 -37.58
C VAL A 47 -33.27 7.70 -37.44
N SER A 48 -32.69 7.03 -38.43
CA SER A 48 -32.45 5.58 -38.38
C SER A 48 -31.45 5.16 -37.31
N HIS A 49 -30.47 6.00 -36.99
CA HIS A 49 -29.42 5.72 -35.99
C HIS A 49 -29.69 6.42 -34.65
N ARG A 50 -30.88 6.99 -34.44
CA ARG A 50 -31.19 7.76 -33.22
C ARG A 50 -30.98 6.93 -31.95
N GLU A 51 -31.37 5.66 -31.98
CA GLU A 51 -31.22 4.76 -30.84
C GLU A 51 -29.75 4.46 -30.54
N ASP A 52 -28.92 4.24 -31.57
CA ASP A 52 -27.49 3.99 -31.42
C ASP A 52 -26.78 5.19 -30.81
N PHE A 53 -27.09 6.40 -31.29
CA PHE A 53 -26.57 7.63 -30.68
C PHE A 53 -27.04 7.79 -29.24
N THR A 54 -28.31 7.54 -28.96
CA THR A 54 -28.86 7.62 -27.60
C THR A 54 -28.13 6.65 -26.66
N ARG A 55 -27.88 5.41 -27.11
CA ARG A 55 -27.12 4.41 -26.36
C ARG A 55 -25.67 4.86 -26.13
N LEU A 56 -25.00 5.40 -27.14
CA LEU A 56 -23.63 5.90 -27.02
C LEU A 56 -23.54 7.03 -25.99
N PHE A 57 -24.47 7.99 -26.05
CA PHE A 57 -24.50 9.11 -25.09
C PHE A 57 -24.84 8.63 -23.67
N SER A 58 -25.75 7.67 -23.52
CA SER A 58 -26.04 7.05 -22.22
C SER A 58 -24.80 6.38 -21.65
N LEU A 59 -24.13 5.53 -22.43
CA LEU A 59 -22.93 4.81 -21.99
C LEU A 59 -21.82 5.78 -21.54
N CYS A 60 -21.60 6.85 -22.29
CA CYS A 60 -20.64 7.89 -21.90
C CYS A 60 -21.05 8.56 -20.58
N ASN A 61 -22.33 8.87 -20.40
CA ASN A 61 -22.84 9.48 -19.17
C ASN A 61 -22.72 8.54 -17.95
N ASP A 62 -22.99 7.25 -18.15
CA ASP A 62 -22.87 6.22 -17.12
C ASP A 62 -21.40 6.04 -16.71
N ALA A 63 -20.48 5.99 -17.69
CA ALA A 63 -19.04 5.90 -17.44
C ALA A 63 -18.51 7.14 -16.69
N VAL A 64 -18.97 8.34 -17.04
CA VAL A 64 -18.61 9.58 -16.32
C VAL A 64 -19.15 9.56 -14.88
N SER A 65 -20.40 9.13 -14.70
CA SER A 65 -21.02 8.99 -13.37
C SER A 65 -20.25 8.01 -12.49
N GLN A 66 -19.91 6.84 -13.03
CA GLN A 66 -19.12 5.83 -12.34
C GLN A 66 -17.71 6.33 -11.98
N THR A 67 -17.07 7.09 -12.88
CA THR A 67 -15.75 7.67 -12.61
C THR A 67 -15.80 8.67 -11.45
N ARG A 68 -16.89 9.46 -11.34
CA ARG A 68 -17.09 10.37 -10.22
C ARG A 68 -17.29 9.62 -8.90
N GLU A 69 -18.10 8.57 -8.91
CA GLU A 69 -18.33 7.72 -7.74
C GLU A 69 -17.01 7.12 -7.24
N VAL A 70 -16.21 6.53 -8.13
CA VAL A 70 -14.89 5.98 -7.78
C VAL A 70 -13.95 7.07 -7.25
N SER A 71 -13.98 8.27 -7.83
CA SER A 71 -13.18 9.40 -7.35
C SER A 71 -13.59 9.82 -5.94
N ASP A 72 -14.88 9.85 -5.65
CA ASP A 72 -15.40 10.19 -4.32
C ASP A 72 -15.04 9.12 -3.29
N ASP A 73 -15.14 7.84 -3.65
CA ASP A 73 -14.72 6.70 -2.83
C ASP A 73 -13.22 6.77 -2.51
N VAL A 74 -12.38 7.02 -3.51
CA VAL A 74 -10.93 7.19 -3.31
C VAL A 74 -10.64 8.38 -2.40
N ALA A 75 -11.34 9.51 -2.58
CA ALA A 75 -11.20 10.66 -1.71
C ALA A 75 -11.61 10.35 -0.26
N ALA A 76 -12.67 9.56 -0.06
CA ALA A 76 -13.10 9.10 1.26
C ALA A 76 -12.05 8.19 1.91
N ILE A 77 -11.46 7.25 1.16
CA ILE A 77 -10.36 6.39 1.64
C ILE A 77 -9.15 7.23 2.05
N ILE A 78 -8.74 8.19 1.21
CA ILE A 78 -7.62 9.08 1.52
C ILE A 78 -7.90 9.89 2.81
N ARG A 79 -9.12 10.39 2.99
CA ARG A 79 -9.51 11.07 4.24
C ARG A 79 -9.42 10.14 5.45
N LEU A 80 -9.94 8.91 5.36
CA LEU A 80 -9.83 7.93 6.45
C LEU A 80 -8.37 7.65 6.83
N LEU A 81 -7.49 7.51 5.84
CA LEU A 81 -6.06 7.30 6.05
C LEU A 81 -5.34 8.55 6.60
N SER A 82 -5.83 9.75 6.29
CA SER A 82 -5.21 11.02 6.72
C SER A 82 -5.69 11.46 8.11
N ASP A 83 -6.99 11.33 8.39
CA ASP A 83 -7.63 11.79 9.62
C ASP A 83 -7.31 10.87 10.81
N ARG A 84 -6.98 9.61 10.53
CA ARG A 84 -6.41 8.67 11.50
C ARG A 84 -5.10 8.17 10.93
N PRO A 85 -3.97 8.84 11.24
CA PRO A 85 -2.69 8.21 11.00
C PRO A 85 -2.64 7.04 11.97
N THR A 86 -3.07 5.87 11.51
CA THR A 86 -2.83 4.58 12.17
C THR A 86 -1.36 4.46 12.56
N ASP A 87 -0.47 5.13 11.80
CA ASP A 87 0.94 5.30 12.12
C ASP A 87 1.21 5.97 13.48
N VAL A 88 0.41 6.94 13.94
CA VAL A 88 0.62 7.60 15.24
C VAL A 88 0.19 6.69 16.39
N GLU A 89 -1.00 6.08 16.33
CA GLU A 89 -1.47 5.15 17.36
C GLU A 89 -0.58 3.90 17.43
N VAL A 90 -0.20 3.33 16.28
CA VAL A 90 0.73 2.18 16.23
C VAL A 90 2.11 2.57 16.75
N ARG A 91 2.63 3.75 16.41
CA ARG A 91 3.91 4.25 16.93
C ARG A 91 3.89 4.43 18.44
N GLU A 92 2.80 4.95 18.98
CA GLU A 92 2.63 5.11 20.43
C GLU A 92 2.64 3.75 21.13
N VAL A 93 1.81 2.80 20.67
CA VAL A 93 1.76 1.43 21.22
C VAL A 93 3.12 0.72 21.10
N VAL A 94 3.81 0.85 19.97
CA VAL A 94 5.16 0.29 19.78
C VAL A 94 6.17 0.93 20.73
N SER A 95 6.07 2.24 20.97
CA SER A 95 6.95 2.93 21.91
C SER A 95 6.71 2.50 23.36
N GLU A 96 5.46 2.36 23.78
CA GLU A 96 5.09 1.85 25.10
C GLU A 96 5.55 0.40 25.30
N MET A 97 5.39 -0.45 24.28
CA MET A 97 5.85 -1.84 24.33
C MET A 97 7.37 -1.92 24.45
N LYS A 98 8.12 -1.03 23.80
CA LYS A 98 9.58 -0.95 23.93
C LYS A 98 9.99 -0.55 25.35
N VAL A 99 9.32 0.42 25.97
CA VAL A 99 9.57 0.84 27.35
C VAL A 99 9.27 -0.30 28.32
N LYS A 100 8.10 -0.93 28.23
CA LYS A 100 7.73 -2.07 29.09
C LYS A 100 8.67 -3.26 28.95
N LYS A 101 9.16 -3.53 27.73
CA LYS A 101 10.17 -4.58 27.50
C LYS A 101 11.46 -4.30 28.25
N GLU A 102 11.92 -3.04 28.24
CA GLU A 102 13.14 -2.66 28.94
C GLU A 102 12.96 -2.70 30.46
N GLU A 103 11.81 -2.26 30.98
CA GLU A 103 11.46 -2.41 32.39
C GLU A 103 11.44 -3.87 32.86
N LEU A 104 10.89 -4.78 32.04
CA LEU A 104 10.89 -6.22 32.34
C LEU A 104 12.31 -6.79 32.38
N LYS A 105 13.16 -6.46 31.41
CA LYS A 105 14.57 -6.86 31.44
C LYS A 105 15.30 -6.38 32.70
N VAL A 106 15.10 -5.11 33.08
CA VAL A 106 15.70 -4.56 34.30
C VAL A 106 15.20 -5.30 35.54
N LYS A 107 13.90 -5.65 35.60
CA LYS A 107 13.34 -6.45 36.70
C LYS A 107 13.90 -7.87 36.75
N GLU A 108 14.09 -8.52 35.61
CA GLU A 108 14.72 -9.85 35.52
C GLU A 108 16.18 -9.80 36.00
N LEU A 109 16.95 -8.81 35.54
CA LEU A 109 18.33 -8.54 36.00
C LEU A 109 18.39 -8.28 37.51
N LEU A 110 17.47 -7.50 38.06
CA LEU A 110 17.36 -7.27 39.51
C LEU A 110 17.02 -8.56 40.28
N GLY A 111 16.09 -9.37 39.77
CA GLY A 111 15.73 -10.66 40.37
C GLY A 111 16.91 -11.63 40.40
N LEU A 112 17.69 -11.64 39.32
CA LEU A 112 18.95 -12.36 39.27
C LEU A 112 19.95 -11.86 40.31
N VAL A 113 20.24 -10.56 40.33
CA VAL A 113 21.22 -10.00 41.28
C VAL A 113 20.80 -10.32 42.72
N GLY A 114 19.50 -10.24 43.02
CA GLY A 114 18.95 -10.68 44.31
C GLY A 114 19.24 -12.15 44.63
N THR A 115 19.11 -13.04 43.64
CA THR A 115 19.44 -14.46 43.77
C THR A 115 20.93 -14.67 44.04
N VAL A 116 21.82 -14.02 43.29
CA VAL A 116 23.29 -14.10 43.46
C VAL A 116 23.70 -13.58 44.84
N VAL A 117 23.16 -12.45 45.28
CA VAL A 117 23.43 -11.91 46.62
C VAL A 117 22.95 -12.87 47.70
N GLY A 118 21.79 -13.51 47.52
CA GLY A 118 21.26 -14.53 48.41
C GLY A 118 22.19 -15.76 48.52
N LEU A 119 22.69 -16.23 47.39
CA LEU A 119 23.65 -17.34 47.33
C LEU A 119 24.99 -16.98 47.99
N ASN A 120 25.51 -15.78 47.74
CA ASN A 120 26.77 -15.32 48.33
C ASN A 120 26.69 -15.23 49.86
N LYS A 121 25.56 -14.71 50.39
CA LYS A 121 25.30 -14.70 51.85
C LYS A 121 25.29 -16.10 52.46
N ARG A 122 24.68 -17.07 51.77
CA ARG A 122 24.65 -18.47 52.22
C ARG A 122 26.05 -19.11 52.17
N LEU A 123 26.81 -18.85 51.12
CA LEU A 123 28.19 -19.33 50.99
C LEU A 123 29.09 -18.79 52.11
N GLU A 124 28.99 -17.50 52.43
CA GLU A 124 29.78 -16.90 53.52
C GLU A 124 29.38 -17.49 54.88
N SER A 125 28.10 -17.79 55.11
CA SER A 125 27.63 -18.48 56.32
C SER A 125 28.18 -19.90 56.46
N VAL A 126 28.25 -20.66 55.36
CA VAL A 126 28.87 -21.99 55.33
C VAL A 126 30.37 -21.89 55.64
N LYS A 127 31.07 -20.95 55.00
CA LYS A 127 32.50 -20.69 55.21
C LYS A 127 32.81 -20.30 56.65
N GLU A 128 31.99 -19.47 57.27
CA GLU A 128 32.15 -19.08 58.68
C GLU A 128 31.88 -20.26 59.64
N SER A 129 30.91 -21.11 59.33
CA SER A 129 30.65 -22.34 60.08
C SER A 129 31.81 -23.33 59.98
N LEU A 130 32.47 -23.40 58.81
CA LEU A 130 33.67 -24.21 58.63
C LEU A 130 34.85 -23.66 59.44
N ARG A 131 35.07 -22.33 59.41
CA ARG A 131 36.14 -21.65 60.17
C ARG A 131 35.99 -21.78 61.68
N SER A 132 34.76 -21.76 62.16
CA SER A 132 34.44 -21.90 63.59
C SER A 132 34.39 -23.36 64.08
N GLY A 133 34.72 -24.34 63.22
CA GLY A 133 34.73 -25.77 63.56
C GLY A 133 33.34 -26.40 63.69
N ARG A 134 32.27 -25.70 63.30
CA ARG A 134 30.88 -26.17 63.32
C ARG A 134 30.56 -26.96 62.05
N PHE A 135 31.17 -28.13 61.92
CA PHE A 135 31.08 -28.95 60.72
C PHE A 135 29.66 -29.42 60.40
N GLU A 136 28.83 -29.73 61.39
CA GLU A 136 27.42 -30.12 61.17
C GLU A 136 26.63 -29.01 60.48
N PHE A 137 26.79 -27.77 60.94
CA PHE A 137 26.13 -26.60 60.34
C PHE A 137 26.68 -26.27 58.94
N ALA A 138 27.99 -26.46 58.73
CA ALA A 138 28.61 -26.28 57.42
C ALA A 138 28.10 -27.31 56.40
N VAL A 139 27.98 -28.59 56.79
CA VAL A 139 27.46 -29.67 55.94
C VAL A 139 25.99 -29.43 55.61
N GLN A 140 25.18 -29.01 56.59
CA GLN A 140 23.78 -28.70 56.37
C GLN A 140 23.60 -27.50 55.43
N GLY A 141 24.35 -26.41 55.64
CA GLY A 141 24.32 -25.25 54.76
C GLY A 141 24.80 -25.55 53.34
N LEU A 142 25.78 -26.46 53.19
CA LEU A 142 26.24 -26.91 51.87
C LEU A 142 25.18 -27.75 51.14
N LYS A 143 24.42 -28.60 51.86
CA LYS A 143 23.28 -29.34 51.29
C LYS A 143 22.19 -28.39 50.81
N GLU A 144 21.85 -27.38 51.60
CA GLU A 144 20.84 -26.38 51.23
C GLU A 144 21.29 -25.52 50.04
N LEU A 145 22.59 -25.18 49.97
CA LEU A 145 23.16 -24.47 48.83
C LEU A 145 23.14 -25.33 47.56
N LYS A 146 23.48 -26.62 47.67
CA LYS A 146 23.40 -27.59 46.57
C LYS A 146 21.97 -27.69 46.00
N VAL A 147 20.96 -27.79 46.88
CA VAL A 147 19.55 -27.82 46.48
C VAL A 147 19.12 -26.51 45.82
N SER A 148 19.56 -25.37 46.35
CA SER A 148 19.21 -24.04 45.83
C SER A 148 19.79 -23.78 44.43
N LEU A 149 20.99 -24.30 44.17
CA LEU A 149 21.66 -24.23 42.87
C LEU A 149 21.18 -25.32 41.89
N ARG A 150 20.35 -26.26 42.35
CA ARG A 150 19.90 -27.44 41.60
C ARG A 150 21.07 -28.21 40.97
N ILE A 151 22.16 -28.34 41.72
CA ILE A 151 23.29 -29.16 41.32
C ILE A 151 22.94 -30.59 41.72
N ASP A 152 22.14 -31.29 40.92
CA ASP A 152 21.93 -32.73 41.06
C ASP A 152 22.53 -33.47 39.85
N GLU A 153 23.09 -34.65 40.08
CA GLU A 153 23.72 -35.48 39.04
C GLU A 153 22.70 -36.18 38.12
N LYS A 154 21.40 -36.04 38.41
CA LYS A 154 20.31 -36.80 37.76
C LYS A 154 19.14 -35.94 37.24
N ASP A 155 19.24 -34.61 37.30
CA ASP A 155 18.20 -33.74 36.73
C ASP A 155 18.56 -33.45 35.26
N ASP A 156 17.77 -33.96 34.32
CA ASP A 156 17.92 -33.72 32.86
C ASP A 156 17.66 -32.24 32.47
N ARG A 157 17.40 -31.36 33.45
CA ARG A 157 17.27 -29.90 33.24
C ARG A 157 18.60 -29.22 33.46
N GLU A 158 18.92 -28.29 32.55
CA GLU A 158 20.16 -27.51 32.63
C GLU A 158 20.33 -26.83 33.99
N PRO A 159 21.53 -26.93 34.61
CA PRO A 159 21.81 -26.27 35.86
C PRO A 159 21.64 -24.75 35.69
N LEU A 160 21.22 -24.07 36.77
CA LEU A 160 21.06 -22.60 36.83
C LEU A 160 22.39 -21.83 36.65
N VAL A 161 23.45 -22.47 36.18
CA VAL A 161 24.73 -21.84 35.85
C VAL A 161 24.87 -21.68 34.34
N ASN A 162 24.15 -22.48 33.54
CA ASN A 162 24.28 -22.50 32.08
C ASN A 162 23.66 -21.28 31.38
N TRP A 163 22.75 -20.58 32.08
CA TRP A 163 22.16 -19.33 31.61
C TRP A 163 23.00 -18.08 31.98
N LEU A 164 24.01 -18.25 32.86
CA LEU A 164 24.93 -17.17 33.28
C LEU A 164 26.10 -17.00 32.30
N ILE A 165 26.43 -18.06 31.55
CA ILE A 165 27.49 -18.09 30.55
C ILE A 165 26.86 -17.70 29.21
N SER A 166 27.27 -16.56 28.66
CA SER A 166 26.89 -16.14 27.32
C SER A 166 27.31 -17.20 26.31
N ASP A 167 26.52 -17.44 25.26
CA ASP A 167 26.82 -18.49 24.28
C ASP A 167 28.21 -18.32 23.63
N ASP A 168 28.75 -17.09 23.62
CA ASP A 168 30.12 -16.77 23.19
C ASP A 168 31.23 -17.42 24.06
N GLU A 169 30.99 -17.69 25.35
CA GLU A 169 31.96 -18.33 26.25
C GLU A 169 31.83 -19.87 26.29
N LYS A 170 30.73 -20.43 25.75
CA LYS A 170 30.51 -21.89 25.68
C LYS A 170 31.31 -22.55 24.55
N GLU A 171 31.76 -21.78 23.55
CA GLU A 171 32.61 -22.28 22.46
C GLU A 171 34.07 -22.48 22.89
N GLU A 172 34.61 -21.66 23.80
CA GLU A 172 36.02 -21.77 24.23
C GLU A 172 36.29 -22.96 25.17
N LEU A 173 35.27 -23.45 25.89
CA LEU A 173 35.43 -24.60 26.81
C LEU A 173 35.36 -25.97 26.11
N ASN A 174 35.01 -26.03 24.82
CA ASN A 174 34.99 -27.28 24.05
C ASN A 174 36.31 -27.56 23.31
N PHE A 175 37.34 -26.72 23.48
CA PHE A 175 38.63 -26.84 22.76
C PHE A 175 39.85 -27.18 23.63
N ALA A 176 39.68 -27.66 24.86
CA ALA A 176 40.79 -28.30 25.58
C ALA A 176 40.80 -29.81 25.29
N PRO A 177 41.76 -30.34 24.50
CA PRO A 177 41.89 -31.78 24.32
C PRO A 177 42.47 -32.41 25.60
N ASN A 178 41.89 -33.55 25.99
CA ASN A 178 42.51 -34.52 26.92
C ASN A 178 43.90 -34.96 26.43
#